data_AF-A0A833G6J3-F1
#
_entry.id   AF-A0A833G6J3-F1
#
_cell.length_a   1.000
_cell.length_b   1.000
_cell.length_c   1.000
_cell.angle_alpha   90.00
_cell.angle_beta   90.00
_cell.angle_gamma   90.00
#
_symmetry.space_group_name_H-M   'P 1'
#
loop_
_entity.id
_entity.type
_entity.pdbx_description
1 polymer ?
#
loop_
_entity_poly.entity_id
_entity_poly.type
_entity_poly.pdbx_seq_one_letter_code
_entity_poly.pdbx_strand_id
1 'polypeptide(L)'
;MADTSQQSPQSPEDAGAPPSLPPLPADALIILPVRQFVLFPGMVFPISIGRPRSIAGAQEAVRSESQIGILTQRDAAADEPAEIDLYRVGTVANVVRYITGKDGTHHVVCQGEQRFRVIEFLGGWPFLVARVERIPQPAAAEPEIEARFLNLKRQALEALQLLPQVPPELVESVRGIADPGALADMVATYLDLTPEQKQEVLETIELTARLNTVSRLLAERLEVLRLSQEIGQQTRASLDKRQREVLLREQMAAIQRELGEGDGKENEIAELGEAITKAEMPREVEDQARRELRRLERMPEAAAEYGMIRTYLDWLIELPWKLPPEEPIDLKEARRILDEDHYGLDKIKRRIVEFLAVRKLAPEGKAPILCFVGPPGVGKTSLGQSIARAMG
;
A
#
# COMPACT_ATOMS: atom_id res chain seq x y z
N MET A 1 65.44 -71.53 38.44
CA MET A 1 65.52 -71.44 36.97
C MET A 1 64.08 -71.54 36.49
N ALA A 2 63.23 -70.50 36.60
CA ALA A 2 63.33 -69.17 36.01
C ALA A 2 63.55 -69.26 34.50
N ASP A 3 62.46 -69.27 33.74
CA ASP A 3 62.50 -68.83 32.36
C ASP A 3 61.29 -67.95 32.06
N THR A 4 61.57 -66.88 31.34
CA THR A 4 60.83 -65.62 31.32
C THR A 4 60.32 -65.42 29.91
N SER A 5 59.02 -65.58 29.68
CA SER A 5 58.39 -65.27 28.39
C SER A 5 57.58 -63.99 28.52
N GLN A 6 58.17 -62.93 27.97
CA GLN A 6 57.65 -61.57 27.85
C GLN A 6 56.30 -61.55 27.12
N GLN A 7 55.30 -60.92 27.74
CA GLN A 7 54.10 -60.42 27.07
C GLN A 7 54.43 -59.10 26.39
N SER A 8 54.29 -59.07 25.06
CA SER A 8 54.22 -57.82 24.28
C SER A 8 52.76 -57.34 24.22
N PRO A 9 52.47 -56.05 24.43
CA PRO A 9 51.11 -55.52 24.33
C PRO A 9 50.70 -55.41 22.85
N GLN A 10 49.55 -55.98 22.49
CA GLN A 10 48.93 -55.80 21.19
C GLN A 10 48.47 -54.34 21.04
N SER A 11 48.93 -53.70 19.96
CA SER A 11 48.51 -52.37 19.51
C SER A 11 47.02 -52.37 19.12
N PRO A 12 46.25 -51.30 19.39
CA PRO A 12 44.89 -51.17 18.91
C PRO A 12 44.90 -50.53 17.51
N GLU A 13 45.18 -51.31 16.48
CA GLU A 13 45.02 -50.91 15.08
C GLU A 13 44.14 -51.93 14.36
N ASP A 14 42.84 -51.90 14.65
CA ASP A 14 41.84 -52.42 13.72
C ASP A 14 40.52 -51.66 13.90
N ALA A 15 40.59 -50.34 13.67
CA ALA A 15 39.40 -49.55 13.40
C ALA A 15 39.02 -49.81 11.93
N GLY A 16 38.12 -50.78 11.75
CA GLY A 16 37.73 -51.33 10.45
C GLY A 16 37.48 -50.29 9.37
N ALA A 17 38.03 -50.56 8.19
CA ALA A 17 37.67 -49.88 6.96
C ALA A 17 36.14 -49.91 6.80
N PRO A 18 35.49 -48.80 6.40
CA PRO A 18 34.05 -48.80 6.14
C PRO A 18 33.73 -49.85 5.06
N PRO A 19 32.56 -50.53 5.16
CA PRO A 19 32.18 -51.57 4.21
C PRO A 19 32.27 -51.03 2.78
N SER A 20 32.95 -51.76 1.90
CA SER A 20 33.07 -51.41 0.48
C SER A 20 31.68 -51.37 -0.14
N LEU A 21 31.25 -50.18 -0.56
CA LEU A 21 29.97 -49.98 -1.24
C LEU A 21 29.94 -50.79 -2.55
N PRO A 22 28.78 -51.34 -2.95
CA PRO A 22 28.67 -52.00 -4.25
C PRO A 22 28.93 -50.99 -5.39
N PRO A 23 29.57 -51.42 -6.50
CA PRO A 23 29.82 -50.54 -7.63
C PRO A 23 28.49 -50.11 -8.27
N LEU A 24 28.40 -48.83 -8.66
CA LEU A 24 27.23 -48.30 -9.35
C LEU A 24 27.10 -48.93 -10.76
N PRO A 25 25.90 -49.39 -11.16
CA PRO A 25 25.65 -49.78 -12.55
C PRO A 25 25.94 -48.63 -13.53
N ALA A 26 26.39 -48.94 -14.74
CA ALA A 26 26.75 -47.94 -15.75
C ALA A 26 25.57 -47.06 -16.20
N ASP A 27 24.34 -47.57 -16.06
CA ASP A 27 23.09 -46.91 -16.35
C ASP A 27 22.43 -46.27 -15.12
N ALA A 28 23.14 -46.21 -13.98
CA ALA A 28 22.65 -45.64 -12.74
C ALA A 28 23.39 -44.34 -12.36
N LEU A 29 22.66 -43.46 -11.67
CA LEU A 29 23.20 -42.22 -11.11
C LEU A 29 22.89 -42.14 -9.61
N ILE A 30 23.80 -41.50 -8.87
CA ILE A 30 23.52 -41.02 -7.52
C ILE A 30 22.53 -39.87 -7.64
N ILE A 31 21.41 -39.95 -6.92
CA ILE A 31 20.34 -38.96 -6.97
C ILE A 31 20.43 -38.01 -5.79
N LEU A 32 20.47 -36.71 -6.08
CA LEU A 32 20.33 -35.65 -5.08
C LEU A 32 18.95 -34.98 -5.20
N PRO A 33 18.05 -35.22 -4.24
CA PRO A 33 16.79 -34.50 -4.15
C PRO A 33 17.02 -33.04 -3.77
N VAL A 34 16.40 -32.12 -4.51
CA VAL A 34 16.41 -30.68 -4.23
C VAL A 34 15.01 -30.15 -3.94
N ARG A 35 14.91 -29.09 -3.15
CA ARG A 35 13.64 -28.43 -2.77
C ARG A 35 13.46 -27.15 -3.56
N GLN A 36 12.25 -26.90 -4.04
CA GLN A 36 11.85 -25.64 -4.68
C GLN A 36 12.78 -25.16 -5.81
N PHE A 37 13.53 -26.09 -6.43
CA PHE A 37 14.56 -25.76 -7.40
C PHE A 37 14.58 -26.83 -8.50
N VAL A 38 14.72 -26.38 -9.75
CA VAL A 38 14.84 -27.24 -10.93
C VAL A 38 16.13 -26.85 -11.63
N LEU A 39 17.07 -27.78 -11.75
CA LEU A 39 18.31 -27.55 -12.48
C LEU A 39 18.08 -27.80 -13.97
N PHE A 40 18.37 -26.81 -14.82
CA PHE A 40 18.33 -26.98 -16.27
C PHE A 40 19.71 -27.31 -16.86
N PRO A 41 19.79 -28.00 -18.02
CA PRO A 41 21.01 -28.17 -18.78
C PRO A 41 21.77 -26.85 -19.04
N GLY A 42 23.11 -26.90 -19.00
CA GLY A 42 24.00 -25.77 -19.20
C GLY A 42 24.16 -24.84 -18.00
N MET A 43 23.27 -24.93 -17.00
CA MET A 43 23.28 -24.02 -15.84
C MET A 43 24.21 -24.52 -14.73
N VAL A 44 24.91 -23.59 -14.08
CA VAL A 44 25.77 -23.85 -12.93
C VAL A 44 25.13 -23.27 -11.68
N PHE A 45 24.81 -24.10 -10.69
CA PHE A 45 24.20 -23.65 -9.43
C PHE A 45 24.83 -24.31 -8.20
N PRO A 46 25.01 -23.55 -7.10
CA PRO A 46 25.31 -24.12 -5.80
C PRO A 46 24.03 -24.68 -5.16
N ILE A 47 24.05 -25.96 -4.79
CA ILE A 47 22.98 -26.65 -4.07
C ILE A 47 23.43 -26.86 -2.63
N SER A 48 22.65 -26.37 -1.69
CA SER A 48 22.86 -26.61 -0.26
C SER A 48 22.31 -27.98 0.13
N ILE A 49 23.11 -28.76 0.85
CA ILE A 49 22.80 -30.13 1.28
C ILE A 49 22.92 -30.22 2.80
N GLY A 50 21.82 -30.56 3.47
CA GLY A 50 21.80 -30.78 4.93
C GLY A 50 21.53 -32.23 5.36
N ARG A 51 20.99 -33.07 4.47
CA ARG A 51 20.55 -34.42 4.81
C ARG A 51 21.73 -35.41 4.81
N PRO A 52 21.90 -36.26 5.83
CA PRO A 52 22.99 -37.24 5.87
C PRO A 52 23.08 -38.10 4.61
N ARG A 53 21.94 -38.58 4.09
CA ARG A 53 21.87 -39.36 2.84
C ARG A 53 22.39 -38.58 1.62
N SER A 54 22.02 -37.31 1.48
CA SER A 54 22.45 -36.48 0.36
C SER A 54 23.91 -36.06 0.49
N ILE A 55 24.40 -35.84 1.71
CA ILE A 55 25.83 -35.57 1.99
C ILE A 55 26.67 -36.77 1.59
N ALA A 56 26.27 -37.98 2.00
CA ALA A 56 26.96 -39.22 1.63
C ALA A 56 26.99 -39.43 0.10
N GLY A 57 25.87 -39.19 -0.59
CA GLY A 57 25.80 -39.29 -2.05
C GLY A 57 26.71 -38.28 -2.76
N ALA A 58 26.72 -37.02 -2.29
CA ALA A 58 27.57 -35.98 -2.89
C ALA A 58 29.06 -36.25 -2.65
N GLN A 59 29.45 -36.72 -1.46
CA GLN A 59 30.83 -37.10 -1.16
C GLN A 59 31.27 -38.30 -2.00
N GLU A 60 30.41 -39.29 -2.19
CA GLU A 60 30.71 -40.42 -3.05
C GLU A 60 30.89 -40.00 -4.49
N ALA A 61 29.99 -39.17 -5.04
CA ALA A 61 30.10 -38.66 -6.40
C ALA A 61 31.42 -37.92 -6.66
N VAL A 62 31.88 -37.14 -5.68
CA VAL A 62 33.18 -36.46 -5.75
C VAL A 62 34.33 -37.47 -5.71
N ARG A 63 34.27 -38.46 -4.83
CA ARG A 63 35.30 -39.48 -4.65
C ARG A 63 35.46 -40.38 -5.87
N SER A 64 34.35 -40.71 -6.53
CA SER A 64 34.31 -41.59 -7.71
C SER A 64 34.28 -40.82 -9.03
N GLU A 65 34.48 -39.49 -9.00
CA GLU A 65 34.41 -38.59 -10.17
C GLU A 65 33.17 -38.85 -11.06
N SER A 66 32.05 -39.17 -10.42
CA SER A 66 30.83 -39.62 -11.08
C SER A 66 29.82 -38.49 -11.24
N GLN A 67 29.06 -38.55 -12.34
CA GLN A 67 27.92 -37.66 -12.53
C GLN A 67 26.82 -37.97 -11.52
N ILE A 68 26.00 -36.97 -11.23
CA ILE A 68 24.84 -37.09 -10.35
C ILE A 68 23.55 -36.76 -11.10
N GLY A 69 22.43 -37.26 -10.61
CA GLY A 69 21.10 -36.86 -11.06
C GLY A 69 20.47 -35.89 -10.06
N ILE A 70 20.07 -34.71 -10.52
CA ILE A 70 19.29 -33.76 -9.70
C ILE A 70 17.81 -34.00 -9.97
N LEU A 71 17.04 -34.29 -8.91
CA LEU A 71 15.58 -34.42 -8.96
C LEU A 71 14.91 -33.45 -8.02
N THR A 72 13.89 -32.77 -8.53
CA THR A 72 13.02 -31.90 -7.75
C THR A 72 12.08 -32.75 -6.88
N GLN A 73 11.85 -32.31 -5.64
CA GLN A 73 10.79 -32.85 -4.78
C GLN A 73 9.43 -32.27 -5.19
N ARG A 74 8.40 -33.13 -5.23
CA ARG A 74 6.99 -32.75 -5.40
C ARG A 74 6.46 -32.06 -4.16
N ASP A 75 6.78 -32.59 -2.98
CA ASP A 75 6.49 -31.97 -1.70
C ASP A 75 7.78 -31.42 -1.09
N ALA A 76 7.87 -30.09 -1.02
CA ALA A 76 9.02 -29.41 -0.44
C ALA A 76 9.11 -29.58 1.09
N ALA A 77 8.02 -29.93 1.77
CA ALA A 77 7.97 -30.06 3.23
C ALA A 77 8.55 -31.38 3.75
N ALA A 78 8.59 -32.42 2.92
CA ALA A 78 9.15 -33.73 3.32
C ALA A 78 10.65 -33.61 3.60
N ASP A 79 11.09 -33.96 4.83
CA ASP A 79 12.51 -33.97 5.23
C ASP A 79 13.27 -35.18 4.71
N GLU A 80 12.61 -36.32 4.54
CA GLU A 80 13.18 -37.50 3.89
C GLU A 80 12.24 -37.92 2.76
N PRO A 81 12.45 -37.42 1.53
CA PRO A 81 11.55 -37.73 0.43
C PRO A 81 11.68 -39.20 0.06
N ALA A 82 10.54 -39.89 0.00
CA ALA A 82 10.46 -41.20 -0.60
C ALA A 82 10.55 -41.09 -2.13
N GLU A 83 10.75 -42.22 -2.79
CA GLU A 83 10.87 -42.31 -4.25
C GLU A 83 9.65 -41.76 -5.00
N ILE A 84 8.46 -41.81 -4.37
CA ILE A 84 7.20 -41.31 -4.92
C ILE A 84 7.09 -39.77 -4.81
N ASP A 85 7.83 -39.18 -3.88
CA ASP A 85 7.83 -37.73 -3.62
C ASP A 85 8.75 -36.97 -4.58
N LEU A 86 9.41 -37.68 -5.50
CA LEU A 86 10.31 -37.10 -6.50
C LEU A 86 9.65 -37.06 -7.87
N TYR A 87 9.96 -36.02 -8.64
CA TYR A 87 9.68 -36.04 -10.06
C TYR A 87 10.49 -37.14 -10.76
N ARG A 88 9.99 -37.61 -11.92
CA ARG A 88 10.64 -38.68 -12.69
C ARG A 88 11.63 -38.15 -13.72
N VAL A 89 11.54 -36.87 -14.08
CA VAL A 89 12.49 -36.21 -14.99
C VAL A 89 13.37 -35.26 -14.21
N GLY A 90 14.66 -35.35 -14.46
CA GLY A 90 15.69 -34.53 -13.83
C GLY A 90 16.78 -34.13 -14.79
N THR A 91 17.86 -33.60 -14.23
CA THR A 91 19.04 -33.19 -14.99
C THR A 91 20.27 -33.92 -14.47
N VAL A 92 20.98 -34.57 -15.37
CA VAL A 92 22.32 -35.12 -15.12
C VAL A 92 23.24 -33.93 -14.94
N ALA A 93 24.03 -33.94 -13.88
CA ALA A 93 24.93 -32.84 -13.56
C ALA A 93 26.32 -33.32 -13.20
N ASN A 94 27.31 -32.55 -13.62
CA ASN A 94 28.71 -32.72 -13.24
C ASN A 94 28.95 -31.98 -11.93
N VAL A 95 29.64 -32.64 -10.99
CA VAL A 95 30.06 -32.00 -9.73
C VAL A 95 31.30 -31.16 -10.01
N VAL A 96 31.14 -29.85 -10.01
CA VAL A 96 32.23 -28.89 -10.23
C VAL A 96 33.06 -28.74 -8.97
N ARG A 97 32.39 -28.64 -7.81
CA ARG A 97 33.06 -28.43 -6.52
C ARG A 97 32.18 -28.85 -5.36
N TYR A 98 32.79 -29.45 -4.34
CA TYR A 98 32.16 -29.67 -3.04
C TYR A 98 32.81 -28.78 -1.99
N ILE A 99 31.98 -28.12 -1.17
CA ILE A 99 32.40 -27.14 -0.17
C ILE A 99 31.73 -27.48 1.15
N THR A 100 32.53 -27.61 2.21
CA THR A 100 32.02 -27.67 3.58
C THR A 100 32.23 -26.31 4.23
N GLY A 101 31.14 -25.66 4.60
CA GLY A 101 31.13 -24.39 5.31
C GLY A 101 31.66 -24.53 6.74
N LYS A 102 32.15 -23.43 7.30
CA LYS A 102 32.67 -23.41 8.68
C LYS A 102 31.59 -23.75 9.73
N ASP A 103 30.33 -23.50 9.37
CA ASP A 103 29.16 -23.77 10.21
C ASP A 103 28.63 -25.21 10.06
N GLY A 104 29.35 -26.08 9.34
CA GLY A 104 28.95 -27.46 9.07
C GLY A 104 27.95 -27.63 7.92
N THR A 105 27.62 -26.56 7.19
CA THR A 105 26.74 -26.63 6.02
C THR A 105 27.49 -27.15 4.79
N HIS A 106 26.92 -28.11 4.07
CA HIS A 106 27.54 -28.66 2.87
C HIS A 106 26.92 -28.05 1.62
N HIS A 107 27.75 -27.68 0.65
CA HIS A 107 27.33 -27.14 -0.63
C HIS A 107 28.01 -27.92 -1.76
N VAL A 108 27.23 -28.29 -2.77
CA VAL A 108 27.75 -28.85 -4.01
C VAL A 108 27.46 -27.90 -5.15
N VAL A 109 28.48 -27.52 -5.91
CA VAL A 109 28.34 -26.74 -7.13
C VAL A 109 28.22 -27.73 -8.28
N CYS A 110 27.11 -27.66 -8.98
CA CYS A 110 26.79 -28.60 -10.06
C CYS A 110 26.55 -27.85 -11.36
N GLN A 111 27.01 -28.44 -12.47
CA GLN A 111 26.70 -27.99 -13.82
C GLN A 111 25.74 -28.98 -14.47
N GLY A 112 24.54 -28.54 -14.81
CA GLY A 112 23.58 -29.34 -15.56
C GLY A 112 24.12 -29.65 -16.96
N GLU A 113 23.96 -30.88 -17.41
CA GLU A 113 24.45 -31.34 -18.71
C GLU A 113 23.30 -31.72 -19.65
N GLN A 114 22.43 -32.64 -19.20
CA GLN A 114 21.37 -33.18 -20.04
C GLN A 114 20.20 -33.70 -19.20
N ARG A 115 19.01 -33.78 -19.81
CA ARG A 115 17.81 -34.31 -19.17
C ARG A 115 17.91 -35.83 -19.03
N PHE A 116 17.31 -36.39 -17.98
CA PHE A 116 17.13 -37.83 -17.86
C PHE A 116 15.74 -38.16 -17.30
N ARG A 117 15.31 -39.41 -17.50
CA ARG A 117 14.14 -40.01 -16.87
C ARG A 117 14.56 -41.14 -15.95
N VAL A 118 14.00 -41.19 -14.75
CA VAL A 118 14.14 -42.31 -13.81
C VAL A 118 13.36 -43.51 -14.34
N ILE A 119 14.03 -44.65 -14.47
CA ILE A 119 13.41 -45.95 -14.77
C ILE A 119 13.00 -46.64 -13.47
N GLU A 120 13.96 -46.79 -12.55
CA GLU A 120 13.75 -47.42 -11.24
C GLU A 120 14.76 -46.91 -10.21
N PHE A 121 14.39 -46.93 -8.93
CA PHE A 121 15.32 -46.67 -7.83
C PHE A 121 15.95 -47.99 -7.37
N LEU A 122 17.23 -47.93 -7.01
CA LEU A 122 18.03 -49.09 -6.61
C LEU A 122 18.42 -48.99 -5.13
N GLY A 123 18.30 -50.10 -4.41
CA GLY A 123 18.74 -50.23 -3.02
C GLY A 123 20.16 -50.78 -2.91
N GLY A 124 20.77 -50.65 -1.73
CA GLY A 124 22.11 -51.17 -1.43
C GLY A 124 23.17 -50.11 -1.12
N TRP A 125 22.79 -48.83 -1.18
CA TRP A 125 23.66 -47.69 -0.87
C TRP A 125 23.08 -46.84 0.27
N PRO A 126 23.92 -46.10 1.03
CA PRO A 126 23.47 -45.19 2.08
C PRO A 126 22.91 -43.86 1.53
N PHE A 127 22.69 -43.77 0.22
CA PHE A 127 22.17 -42.63 -0.52
C PHE A 127 21.27 -43.12 -1.66
N LEU A 128 20.50 -42.22 -2.27
CA LEU A 128 19.60 -42.59 -3.35
C LEU A 128 20.38 -42.89 -4.63
N VAL A 129 20.04 -44.01 -5.27
CA VAL A 129 20.56 -44.42 -6.58
C VAL A 129 19.37 -44.75 -7.45
N ALA A 130 19.43 -44.35 -8.72
CA ALA A 130 18.39 -44.71 -9.69
C ALA A 130 19.01 -45.09 -11.02
N ARG A 131 18.42 -46.09 -11.68
CA ARG A 131 18.64 -46.36 -13.10
C ARG A 131 17.95 -45.29 -13.92
N VAL A 132 18.64 -44.72 -14.90
CA VAL A 132 18.18 -43.57 -15.66
C VAL A 132 18.29 -43.77 -17.17
N GLU A 133 17.33 -43.21 -17.89
CA GLU A 133 17.37 -43.04 -19.34
C GLU A 133 17.77 -41.59 -19.65
N ARG A 134 18.90 -41.38 -20.32
CA ARG A 134 19.30 -40.04 -20.78
C ARG A 134 18.45 -39.63 -21.97
N ILE A 135 17.90 -38.42 -21.93
CA ILE A 135 17.01 -37.91 -22.97
C ILE A 135 17.83 -37.04 -23.93
N PRO A 136 18.00 -37.45 -25.20
CA PRO A 136 18.74 -36.67 -26.18
C PRO A 136 18.01 -35.37 -26.52
N GLN A 137 18.78 -34.31 -26.78
CA GLN A 137 18.21 -33.03 -27.21
C GLN A 137 17.83 -33.10 -28.70
N PRO A 138 16.58 -32.76 -29.07
CA PRO A 138 16.18 -32.70 -30.47
C PRO A 138 16.95 -31.59 -31.21
N ALA A 139 17.37 -31.87 -32.45
CA ALA A 139 18.07 -30.90 -33.28
C ALA A 139 17.13 -29.78 -33.75
N ALA A 140 17.60 -28.54 -33.71
CA ALA A 140 16.91 -27.39 -34.29
C ALA A 140 17.15 -27.35 -35.80
N ALA A 141 16.22 -27.89 -36.60
CA ALA A 141 16.38 -27.94 -38.06
C ALA A 141 15.20 -27.36 -38.85
N GLU A 142 14.19 -26.81 -38.19
CA GLU A 142 12.96 -26.34 -38.85
C GLU A 142 12.87 -24.80 -38.84
N PRO A 143 12.48 -24.15 -39.96
CA PRO A 143 12.27 -22.70 -40.03
C PRO A 143 11.31 -22.15 -38.97
N GLU A 144 10.33 -22.97 -38.56
CA GLU A 144 9.38 -22.60 -37.51
C GLU A 144 10.05 -22.47 -36.13
N ILE A 145 11.00 -23.35 -35.81
CA ILE A 145 11.78 -23.29 -34.57
C ILE A 145 12.61 -22.01 -34.53
N GLU A 146 13.21 -21.62 -35.65
CA GLU A 146 13.99 -20.37 -35.75
C GLU A 146 13.12 -19.13 -35.48
N ALA A 147 11.92 -19.08 -36.06
CA ALA A 147 10.98 -17.98 -35.82
C ALA A 147 10.59 -17.88 -34.34
N ARG A 148 10.33 -19.03 -33.69
CA ARG A 148 10.00 -19.10 -32.24
C ARG A 148 11.19 -18.71 -31.38
N PHE A 149 12.38 -19.14 -31.75
CA PHE A 149 13.63 -18.78 -31.09
C PHE A 149 13.86 -17.26 -31.10
N LEU A 150 13.75 -16.62 -32.27
CA LEU A 150 13.90 -15.17 -32.39
C LEU A 150 12.84 -14.40 -31.59
N ASN A 151 11.60 -14.90 -31.56
CA ASN A 151 10.54 -14.33 -30.73
C ASN A 151 10.88 -14.41 -29.24
N LEU A 152 11.26 -15.60 -28.76
CA LEU A 152 11.65 -15.81 -27.36
C LEU A 152 12.85 -14.93 -26.98
N LYS A 153 13.85 -14.83 -27.85
CA LYS A 153 15.04 -14.00 -27.65
C LYS A 153 14.68 -12.51 -27.52
N ARG A 154 13.77 -12.02 -28.37
CA ARG A 154 13.25 -10.64 -28.27
C ARG A 154 12.52 -10.42 -26.95
N GLN A 155 11.63 -11.33 -26.56
CA GLN A 155 10.90 -11.22 -25.29
C GLN A 155 11.85 -11.25 -24.09
N ALA A 156 12.88 -12.10 -24.11
CA ALA A 156 13.86 -12.21 -23.03
C ALA A 156 14.66 -10.91 -22.88
N LEU A 157 15.10 -10.32 -23.99
CA LEU A 157 15.80 -9.04 -23.98
C LEU A 157 14.90 -7.90 -23.50
N GLU A 158 13.61 -7.90 -23.86
CA GLU A 158 12.65 -6.93 -23.34
C GLU A 158 12.48 -7.08 -21.81
N ALA A 159 12.36 -8.31 -21.31
CA ALA A 159 12.20 -8.56 -19.88
C ALA A 159 13.41 -8.05 -19.08
N LEU A 160 14.63 -8.25 -19.60
CA LEU A 160 15.84 -7.72 -19.00
C LEU A 160 15.87 -6.18 -18.96
N GLN A 161 15.27 -5.49 -19.92
CA GLN A 161 15.20 -4.02 -19.91
C GLN A 161 14.23 -3.47 -18.86
N LEU A 162 13.22 -4.25 -18.49
CA LEU A 162 12.22 -3.85 -17.48
C LEU A 162 12.68 -4.15 -16.05
N LEU A 163 13.67 -5.01 -15.87
CA LEU A 163 14.22 -5.35 -14.56
C LEU A 163 15.20 -4.28 -14.05
N PRO A 164 15.16 -3.94 -12.75
CA PRO A 164 16.13 -3.01 -12.16
C PRO A 164 17.51 -3.68 -12.06
N GLN A 165 18.57 -2.94 -12.40
CA GLN A 165 19.98 -3.32 -12.17
C GLN A 165 20.41 -4.65 -12.82
N VAL A 166 20.03 -4.90 -14.08
CA VAL A 166 20.52 -6.08 -14.81
C VAL A 166 22.01 -5.95 -15.16
N PRO A 167 22.84 -6.97 -14.83
CA PRO A 167 24.24 -7.01 -15.25
C PRO A 167 24.36 -7.00 -16.79
N PRO A 168 25.21 -6.15 -17.39
CA PRO A 168 25.41 -6.11 -18.84
C PRO A 168 25.81 -7.46 -19.44
N GLU A 169 26.58 -8.26 -18.70
CA GLU A 169 27.05 -9.58 -19.10
C GLU A 169 25.90 -10.55 -19.34
N LEU A 170 24.78 -10.41 -18.60
CA LEU A 170 23.60 -11.25 -18.77
C LEU A 170 22.89 -10.95 -20.09
N VAL A 171 22.83 -9.68 -20.49
CA VAL A 171 22.24 -9.25 -21.77
C VAL A 171 23.05 -9.81 -22.94
N GLU A 172 24.38 -9.68 -22.87
CA GLU A 172 25.28 -10.22 -23.88
C GLU A 172 25.23 -11.75 -23.94
N SER A 173 25.09 -12.42 -22.80
CA SER A 173 24.90 -13.87 -22.75
C SER A 173 23.64 -14.30 -23.51
N VAL A 174 22.50 -13.63 -23.30
CA VAL A 174 21.26 -13.91 -24.04
C VAL A 174 21.42 -13.63 -25.54
N ARG A 175 22.14 -12.56 -25.92
CA ARG A 175 22.44 -12.24 -27.34
C ARG A 175 23.33 -13.29 -28.00
N GLY A 176 24.28 -13.85 -27.25
CA GLY A 176 25.24 -14.85 -27.74
C GLY A 176 24.68 -16.26 -27.90
N ILE A 177 23.56 -16.59 -27.26
CA ILE A 177 22.95 -17.92 -27.41
C ILE A 177 22.47 -18.12 -28.85
N ALA A 178 22.88 -19.25 -29.43
CA ALA A 178 22.48 -19.73 -30.75
C ALA A 178 21.57 -20.98 -30.71
N ASP A 179 21.64 -21.77 -29.63
CA ASP A 179 20.79 -22.96 -29.48
C ASP A 179 19.41 -22.58 -28.89
N PRO A 180 18.28 -22.91 -29.57
CA PRO A 180 16.95 -22.59 -29.07
C PRO A 180 16.61 -23.29 -27.75
N GLY A 181 17.09 -24.51 -27.55
CA GLY A 181 16.87 -25.26 -26.32
C GLY A 181 17.55 -24.61 -25.12
N ALA A 182 18.82 -24.23 -25.29
CA ALA A 182 19.62 -23.53 -24.29
C ALA A 182 19.00 -22.17 -23.92
N LEU A 183 18.45 -21.43 -24.90
CA LEU A 183 17.74 -20.18 -24.61
C LEU A 183 16.50 -20.43 -23.76
N ALA A 184 15.69 -21.44 -24.11
CA ALA A 184 14.50 -21.79 -23.34
C ALA A 184 14.86 -22.16 -21.89
N ASP A 185 15.91 -22.95 -21.72
CA ASP A 185 16.41 -23.42 -20.42
C ASP A 185 16.97 -22.27 -19.58
N MET A 186 17.74 -21.36 -20.20
CA MET A 186 18.27 -20.17 -19.52
C MET A 186 17.14 -19.22 -19.10
N VAL A 187 16.18 -18.95 -19.98
CA VAL A 187 15.03 -18.10 -19.67
C VAL A 187 14.21 -18.68 -18.53
N ALA A 188 13.87 -19.98 -18.58
CA ALA A 188 13.13 -20.65 -17.51
C ALA A 188 13.87 -20.62 -16.16
N THR A 189 15.20 -20.62 -16.19
CA THR A 189 16.02 -20.56 -14.98
C THR A 189 15.90 -19.22 -14.27
N TYR A 190 16.03 -18.11 -15.01
CA TYR A 190 16.00 -16.75 -14.46
C TYR A 190 14.60 -16.18 -14.29
N LEU A 191 13.59 -16.76 -14.93
CA LEU A 191 12.21 -16.37 -14.67
C LEU A 191 11.76 -16.79 -13.26
N ASP A 192 10.96 -15.91 -12.67
CA ASP A 192 10.29 -16.08 -11.39
C ASP A 192 9.05 -16.98 -11.57
N LEU A 193 9.31 -18.25 -11.90
CA LEU A 193 8.32 -19.30 -12.10
C LEU A 193 8.23 -20.19 -10.86
N THR A 194 7.06 -20.77 -10.62
CA THR A 194 6.92 -21.77 -9.56
C THR A 194 7.73 -23.03 -9.90
N PRO A 195 8.16 -23.83 -8.90
CA PRO A 195 8.88 -25.08 -9.15
C PRO A 195 8.12 -26.02 -10.09
N GLU A 196 6.79 -26.05 -10.01
CA GLU A 196 5.93 -26.88 -10.85
C GLU A 196 5.97 -26.43 -12.31
N GLN A 197 5.95 -25.13 -12.57
CA GLN A 197 6.09 -24.57 -13.92
C GLN A 197 7.49 -24.82 -14.49
N LYS A 198 8.55 -24.68 -13.67
CA LYS A 198 9.91 -25.03 -14.10
C LYS A 198 10.02 -26.52 -14.43
N GLN A 199 9.37 -27.37 -13.64
CA GLN A 199 9.35 -28.80 -13.85
C GLN A 199 8.57 -29.17 -15.14
N GLU A 200 7.44 -28.51 -15.42
CA GLU A 200 6.71 -28.65 -16.69
C GLU A 200 7.63 -28.33 -17.89
N VAL A 201 8.42 -27.26 -17.81
CA VAL A 201 9.39 -26.89 -18.85
C VAL A 201 10.52 -27.92 -18.98
N LEU A 202 10.98 -28.49 -17.87
CA LEU A 202 12.01 -29.55 -17.88
C LEU A 202 11.47 -30.83 -18.53
N GLU A 203 10.22 -31.19 -18.24
CA GLU A 203 9.52 -32.39 -18.75
C GLU A 203 9.09 -32.26 -20.21
N THR A 204 8.96 -31.04 -20.73
CA THR A 204 8.63 -30.79 -22.14
C THR A 204 9.85 -31.02 -23.03
N ILE A 205 9.98 -32.26 -23.56
CA ILE A 205 11.14 -32.67 -24.37
C ILE A 205 11.11 -32.07 -25.78
N GLU A 206 9.93 -32.04 -26.40
CA GLU A 206 9.72 -31.50 -27.74
C GLU A 206 10.02 -29.99 -27.76
N LEU A 207 10.88 -29.57 -28.69
CA LEU A 207 11.47 -28.23 -28.68
C LEU A 207 10.44 -27.14 -28.99
N THR A 208 9.54 -27.38 -29.93
CA THR A 208 8.49 -26.42 -30.32
C THR A 208 7.53 -26.17 -29.16
N ALA A 209 7.05 -27.23 -28.52
CA ALA A 209 6.21 -27.18 -27.33
C ALA A 209 6.93 -26.47 -26.18
N ARG A 210 8.22 -26.75 -25.97
CA ARG A 210 9.01 -26.09 -24.92
C ARG A 210 9.15 -24.59 -25.18
N LEU A 211 9.51 -24.19 -26.40
CA LEU A 211 9.61 -22.78 -26.79
C LEU A 211 8.28 -22.05 -26.63
N ASN A 212 7.17 -22.68 -27.01
CA ASN A 212 5.82 -22.11 -26.85
C ASN A 212 5.46 -21.92 -25.37
N THR A 213 5.76 -22.93 -24.55
CA THR A 213 5.48 -22.89 -23.11
C THR A 213 6.27 -21.78 -22.44
N VAL A 214 7.58 -21.69 -22.68
CA VAL A 214 8.43 -20.65 -22.11
C VAL A 214 8.04 -19.27 -22.64
N SER A 215 7.74 -19.14 -23.93
CA SER A 215 7.30 -17.86 -24.54
C SER A 215 5.98 -17.36 -23.94
N ARG A 216 5.02 -18.25 -23.68
CA ARG A 216 3.76 -17.92 -22.99
C ARG A 216 4.01 -17.44 -21.57
N LEU A 217 4.76 -18.22 -20.77
CA LEU A 217 5.08 -17.87 -19.38
C LEU A 217 5.84 -16.54 -19.28
N LEU A 218 6.76 -16.29 -20.22
CA LEU A 218 7.50 -15.04 -20.30
C LEU A 218 6.60 -13.86 -20.69
N ALA A 219 5.63 -14.06 -21.58
CA ALA A 219 4.68 -13.02 -21.96
C ALA A 219 3.80 -12.59 -20.76
N GLU A 220 3.27 -13.56 -20.00
CA GLU A 220 2.52 -13.30 -18.76
C GLU A 220 3.38 -12.50 -17.77
N ARG A 221 4.66 -12.85 -17.62
CA ARG A 221 5.58 -12.13 -16.73
C ARG A 221 5.90 -10.71 -17.23
N LEU A 222 6.05 -10.53 -18.54
CA LEU A 222 6.28 -9.22 -19.16
C LEU A 222 5.14 -8.25 -18.86
N GLU A 223 3.88 -8.71 -18.90
CA GLU A 223 2.73 -7.87 -18.56
C GLU A 223 2.81 -7.36 -17.11
N VAL A 224 3.15 -8.24 -16.17
CA VAL A 224 3.35 -7.86 -14.76
C VAL A 224 4.50 -6.85 -14.60
N LEU A 225 5.61 -7.06 -15.30
CA LEU A 225 6.77 -6.15 -15.26
C LEU A 225 6.42 -4.76 -15.82
N ARG A 226 5.72 -4.70 -16.96
CA ARG A 226 5.27 -3.45 -17.57
C ARG A 226 4.34 -2.67 -16.64
N LEU A 227 3.34 -3.35 -16.05
CA LEU A 227 2.43 -2.73 -15.09
C LEU A 227 3.16 -2.22 -13.84
N SER A 228 4.10 -3.01 -13.31
CA SER A 228 4.91 -2.62 -12.15
C SER A 228 5.75 -1.38 -12.45
N GLN A 229 6.33 -1.28 -13.64
CA GLN A 229 7.08 -0.11 -14.08
C GLN A 229 6.18 1.11 -14.22
N GLU A 230 4.98 0.96 -14.79
CA GLU A 230 3.99 2.05 -14.93
C GLU A 230 3.56 2.59 -13.55
N ILE A 231 3.19 1.71 -12.62
CA ILE A 231 2.84 2.08 -11.24
C ILE A 231 4.01 2.80 -10.57
N GLY A 232 5.24 2.31 -10.77
CA GLY A 232 6.45 2.94 -10.24
C GLY A 232 6.66 4.36 -10.79
N GLN A 233 6.43 4.57 -12.08
CA GLN A 233 6.52 5.90 -12.71
C GLN A 233 5.44 6.85 -12.21
N GLN A 234 4.19 6.41 -12.12
CA GLN A 234 3.07 7.21 -11.60
C GLN A 234 3.30 7.61 -10.14
N THR A 235 3.77 6.67 -9.31
CA THR A 235 4.08 6.92 -7.90
C THR A 235 5.19 7.96 -7.74
N ARG A 236 6.27 7.85 -8.54
CA ARG A 236 7.35 8.86 -8.55
C ARG A 236 6.85 10.24 -8.95
N ALA A 237 6.05 10.34 -10.03
CA ALA A 237 5.49 11.61 -10.48
C ALA A 237 4.60 12.27 -9.42
N SER A 238 3.81 11.48 -8.68
CA SER A 238 2.98 11.96 -7.57
C SER A 238 3.83 12.49 -6.40
N LEU A 239 4.89 11.76 -6.03
CA LEU A 239 5.82 12.18 -4.98
C LEU A 239 6.57 13.46 -5.35
N ASP A 240 7.07 13.56 -6.59
CA ASP A 240 7.77 14.75 -7.09
C ASP A 240 6.86 15.98 -7.09
N LYS A 241 5.58 15.81 -7.47
CA LYS A 241 4.58 16.88 -7.40
C LYS A 241 4.36 17.34 -5.96
N ARG A 242 4.18 16.41 -5.02
CA ARG A 242 3.99 16.72 -3.60
C ARG A 242 5.20 17.40 -2.99
N GLN A 243 6.41 16.94 -3.30
CA GLN A 243 7.64 17.59 -2.83
C GLN A 243 7.75 19.03 -3.37
N ARG A 244 7.43 19.24 -4.65
CA ARG A 244 7.39 20.57 -5.26
C ARG A 244 6.37 21.48 -4.56
N GLU A 245 5.17 20.99 -4.27
CA GLU A 245 4.14 21.75 -3.55
C GLU A 245 4.58 22.16 -2.14
N VAL A 246 5.23 21.26 -1.40
CA VAL A 246 5.78 21.56 -0.07
C VAL A 246 6.85 22.64 -0.15
N LEU A 247 7.80 22.51 -1.09
CA LEU A 247 8.87 23.50 -1.29
C LEU A 247 8.29 24.88 -1.64
N LEU A 248 7.32 24.94 -2.55
CA LEU A 248 6.68 26.20 -2.94
C LEU A 248 5.95 26.87 -1.77
N ARG A 249 5.30 26.09 -0.89
CA ARG A 249 4.65 26.63 0.31
C ARG A 249 5.65 27.21 1.30
N GLU A 250 6.78 26.52 1.51
CA GLU A 250 7.84 27.03 2.38
C GLU A 250 8.45 28.32 1.82
N GLN A 251 8.66 28.39 0.49
CA GLN A 251 9.13 29.60 -0.18
C GLN A 251 8.14 30.77 -0.04
N MET A 252 6.84 30.53 -0.27
CA MET A 252 5.79 31.54 -0.07
C MET A 252 5.76 32.05 1.38
N ALA A 253 5.86 31.15 2.36
CA ALA A 253 5.90 31.52 3.77
C ALA A 253 7.17 32.31 4.15
N ALA A 254 8.30 32.07 3.47
CA ALA A 254 9.50 32.87 3.63
C ALA A 254 9.34 34.27 3.01
N ILE A 255 8.81 34.36 1.79
CA ILE A 255 8.55 35.62 1.09
C ILE A 255 7.59 36.52 1.89
N GLN A 256 6.48 35.97 2.40
CA GLN A 256 5.53 36.71 3.23
C GLN A 256 6.17 37.26 4.51
N ARG A 257 7.12 36.52 5.10
CA ARG A 257 7.86 36.94 6.29
C ARG A 257 8.86 38.05 5.97
N GLU A 258 9.48 38.04 4.79
CA GLU A 258 10.40 39.10 4.33
C GLU A 258 9.69 40.37 3.84
N LEU A 259 8.47 40.25 3.28
CA LEU A 259 7.68 41.36 2.75
C LEU A 259 6.95 42.17 3.84
N GLY A 260 6.94 41.73 5.09
CA GLY A 260 6.32 42.48 6.20
C GLY A 260 4.79 42.55 6.13
N GLU A 261 4.12 41.70 5.36
CA GLU A 261 2.64 41.64 5.24
C GLU A 261 1.93 41.10 6.51
N GLY A 262 2.58 41.13 7.68
CA GLY A 262 1.98 40.77 8.97
C GLY A 262 1.03 41.81 9.55
N ASP A 263 1.07 43.07 9.07
CA ASP A 263 0.36 44.20 9.68
C ASP A 263 -1.13 44.31 9.28
N GLY A 264 -1.57 43.63 8.21
CA GLY A 264 -2.95 43.72 7.71
C GLY A 264 -3.97 43.10 8.68
N LYS A 265 -3.62 41.95 9.24
CA LYS A 265 -4.48 41.21 10.15
C LYS A 265 -4.61 41.89 11.52
N GLU A 266 -3.52 42.45 12.02
CA GLU A 266 -3.54 43.16 13.31
C GLU A 266 -4.45 44.40 13.24
N ASN A 267 -4.45 45.11 12.12
CA ASN A 267 -5.37 46.22 11.87
C ASN A 267 -6.84 45.77 11.79
N GLU A 268 -7.14 44.68 11.05
CA GLU A 268 -8.52 44.15 10.96
C GLU A 268 -9.08 43.76 12.34
N ILE A 269 -8.27 43.10 13.17
CA ILE A 269 -8.67 42.69 14.52
C ILE A 269 -8.93 43.91 15.42
N ALA A 270 -8.12 44.97 15.29
CA ALA A 270 -8.31 46.20 16.05
C ALA A 270 -9.62 46.91 15.69
N GLU A 271 -9.91 47.07 14.39
CA GLU A 271 -11.15 47.69 13.90
C GLU A 271 -12.41 46.94 14.40
N LEU A 272 -12.38 45.61 14.38
CA LEU A 272 -13.48 44.79 14.89
C LEU A 272 -13.68 44.94 16.40
N GLY A 273 -12.60 45.07 17.17
CA GLY A 273 -12.67 45.30 18.61
C GLY A 273 -13.36 46.62 18.97
N GLU A 274 -13.08 47.68 18.21
CA GLU A 274 -13.74 48.98 18.36
C GLU A 274 -15.23 48.91 17.99
N ALA A 275 -15.54 48.25 16.87
CA ALA A 275 -16.91 48.11 16.37
C ALA A 275 -17.82 47.32 17.33
N ILE A 276 -17.32 46.22 17.92
CA ILE A 276 -18.05 45.45 18.95
C ILE A 276 -18.40 46.33 20.15
N THR A 277 -17.46 47.17 20.59
CA THR A 277 -17.66 48.05 21.74
C THR A 277 -18.70 49.14 21.42
N LYS A 278 -18.71 49.64 20.19
CA LYS A 278 -19.66 50.68 19.73
C LYS A 278 -21.09 50.17 19.56
N ALA A 279 -21.29 48.87 19.35
CA ALA A 279 -22.61 48.28 19.09
C ALA A 279 -23.54 48.25 20.33
N GLU A 280 -23.04 48.55 21.53
CA GLU A 280 -23.80 48.57 22.80
C GLU A 280 -24.60 47.27 23.04
N MET A 281 -23.98 46.12 22.74
CA MET A 281 -24.65 44.81 22.86
C MET A 281 -24.95 44.47 24.33
N PRO A 282 -25.99 43.66 24.62
CA PRO A 282 -26.17 43.07 25.93
C PRO A 282 -24.92 42.25 26.32
N ARG A 283 -24.59 42.25 27.62
CA ARG A 283 -23.35 41.67 28.14
C ARG A 283 -23.07 40.24 27.65
N GLU A 284 -24.08 39.36 27.64
CA GLU A 284 -23.92 37.97 27.20
C GLU A 284 -23.51 37.86 25.71
N VAL A 285 -24.01 38.76 24.87
CA VAL A 285 -23.71 38.81 23.44
C VAL A 285 -22.32 39.40 23.22
N GLU A 286 -21.98 40.48 23.93
CA GLU A 286 -20.65 41.10 23.83
C GLU A 286 -19.55 40.12 24.25
N ASP A 287 -19.76 39.37 25.34
CA ASP A 287 -18.82 38.34 25.81
C ASP A 287 -18.57 37.24 24.76
N GLN A 288 -19.63 36.84 24.05
CA GLN A 288 -19.53 35.87 22.95
C GLN A 288 -18.82 36.47 21.72
N ALA A 289 -19.13 37.70 21.33
CA ALA A 289 -18.46 38.41 20.24
C ALA A 289 -16.95 38.54 20.50
N ARG A 290 -16.55 38.92 21.71
CA ARG A 290 -15.14 39.01 22.11
C ARG A 290 -14.43 37.66 22.14
N ARG A 291 -15.15 36.56 22.42
CA ARG A 291 -14.59 35.20 22.37
C ARG A 291 -14.29 34.78 20.93
N GLU A 292 -15.21 35.02 20.01
CA GLU A 292 -15.01 34.73 18.59
C GLU A 292 -13.95 35.65 17.96
N LEU A 293 -13.85 36.92 18.36
CA LEU A 293 -12.77 37.81 17.92
C LEU A 293 -11.37 37.29 18.29
N ARG A 294 -11.18 36.84 19.55
CA ARG A 294 -9.91 36.20 19.98
C ARG A 294 -9.61 34.92 19.23
N ARG A 295 -10.65 34.19 18.80
CA ARG A 295 -10.50 32.98 17.98
C ARG A 295 -10.06 33.34 16.57
N LEU A 296 -10.62 34.39 15.98
CA LEU A 296 -10.24 34.94 14.68
C LEU A 296 -8.78 35.42 14.66
N GLU A 297 -8.36 36.15 15.71
CA GLU A 297 -6.99 36.65 15.89
C GLU A 297 -5.94 35.53 15.82
N ARG A 298 -6.21 34.38 16.45
CA ARG A 298 -5.29 33.23 16.48
C ARG A 298 -5.36 32.33 15.25
N MET A 299 -6.39 32.47 14.43
CA MET A 299 -6.64 31.59 13.29
C MET A 299 -5.92 32.09 12.03
N PRO A 300 -5.23 31.23 11.26
CA PRO A 300 -4.68 31.65 9.96
C PRO A 300 -5.79 32.10 8.99
N GLU A 301 -5.55 33.16 8.20
CA GLU A 301 -6.54 33.67 7.23
C GLU A 301 -6.98 32.63 6.19
N ALA A 302 -6.09 31.69 5.86
CA ALA A 302 -6.38 30.59 4.93
C ALA A 302 -7.27 29.48 5.53
N ALA A 303 -7.65 29.57 6.80
CA ALA A 303 -8.53 28.58 7.42
C ALA A 303 -9.96 28.69 6.87
N ALA A 304 -10.58 27.53 6.57
CA ALA A 304 -11.93 27.48 6.01
C ALA A 304 -13.00 28.16 6.90
N GLU A 305 -12.74 28.30 8.21
CA GLU A 305 -13.65 28.92 9.17
C GLU A 305 -13.45 30.43 9.34
N TYR A 306 -12.39 31.02 8.78
CA TYR A 306 -12.06 32.44 8.95
C TYR A 306 -13.20 33.34 8.48
N GLY A 307 -13.67 33.14 7.25
CA GLY A 307 -14.77 33.92 6.67
C GLY A 307 -16.11 33.73 7.39
N MET A 308 -16.36 32.55 7.97
CA MET A 308 -17.57 32.29 8.75
C MET A 308 -17.59 33.10 10.06
N ILE A 309 -16.48 33.08 10.80
CA ILE A 309 -16.36 33.84 12.04
C ILE A 309 -16.43 35.34 11.76
N ARG A 310 -15.76 35.81 10.70
CA ARG A 310 -15.79 37.21 10.28
C ARG A 310 -17.21 37.70 9.99
N THR A 311 -17.96 36.94 9.19
CA THR A 311 -19.35 37.27 8.82
C THR A 311 -20.27 37.27 10.04
N TYR A 312 -20.07 36.33 10.97
CA TYR A 312 -20.83 36.28 12.21
C TYR A 312 -20.59 37.52 13.09
N LEU A 313 -19.33 37.97 13.20
CA LEU A 313 -18.99 39.19 13.94
C LEU A 313 -19.61 40.44 13.29
N ASP A 314 -19.57 40.57 11.96
CA ASP A 314 -20.25 41.67 11.24
C ASP A 314 -21.74 41.71 11.57
N TRP A 315 -22.41 40.56 11.53
CA TRP A 315 -23.84 40.47 11.85
C TRP A 315 -24.15 40.95 13.26
N LEU A 316 -23.33 40.58 14.26
CA LEU A 316 -23.54 41.04 15.63
C LEU A 316 -23.37 42.56 15.76
N ILE A 317 -22.39 43.14 15.05
CA ILE A 317 -22.07 44.57 15.07
C ILE A 317 -23.18 45.40 14.40
N GLU A 318 -23.77 44.89 13.30
CA GLU A 318 -24.78 45.61 12.53
C GLU A 318 -26.19 45.62 13.16
N LEU A 319 -26.44 44.73 14.13
CA LEU A 319 -27.75 44.65 14.78
C LEU A 319 -28.04 45.86 15.67
N PRO A 320 -29.25 46.45 15.61
CA PRO A 320 -29.64 47.58 16.45
C PRO A 320 -30.03 47.08 17.85
N TRP A 321 -29.03 46.85 18.71
CA TRP A 321 -29.25 46.37 20.09
C TRP A 321 -30.00 47.38 20.98
N LYS A 322 -30.02 48.66 20.59
CA LYS A 322 -30.70 49.74 21.30
C LYS A 322 -32.14 49.90 20.81
N LEU A 323 -33.10 49.74 21.72
CA LEU A 323 -34.50 50.05 21.45
C LEU A 323 -34.67 51.56 21.18
N PRO A 324 -35.57 51.94 20.25
CA PRO A 324 -35.90 53.34 20.04
C PRO A 324 -36.47 53.98 21.32
N PRO A 325 -36.26 55.28 21.54
CA PRO A 325 -36.85 55.99 22.68
C PRO A 325 -38.38 55.95 22.58
N GLU A 326 -39.07 55.72 23.71
CA GLU A 326 -40.53 55.79 23.77
C GLU A 326 -41.01 57.23 23.54
N GLU A 327 -41.96 57.42 22.62
CA GLU A 327 -42.53 58.74 22.33
C GLU A 327 -43.48 59.22 23.46
N PRO A 328 -43.52 60.53 23.77
CA PRO A 328 -44.41 61.04 24.80
C PRO A 328 -45.87 60.98 24.36
N ILE A 329 -46.72 60.37 25.18
CA ILE A 329 -48.16 60.23 24.91
C ILE A 329 -48.84 61.61 24.76
N ASP A 330 -49.39 61.91 23.58
CA ASP A 330 -50.25 63.08 23.35
C ASP A 330 -51.74 62.70 23.42
N LEU A 331 -52.42 63.21 24.45
CA LEU A 331 -53.84 62.91 24.69
C LEU A 331 -54.77 63.60 23.68
N LYS A 332 -54.38 64.75 23.13
CA LYS A 332 -55.18 65.45 22.11
C LYS A 332 -55.12 64.71 20.79
N GLU A 333 -53.92 64.28 20.42
CA GLU A 333 -53.71 63.50 19.21
C GLU A 333 -54.33 62.11 19.31
N ALA A 334 -54.17 61.43 20.44
CA ALA A 334 -54.85 60.17 20.71
C ALA A 334 -56.38 60.31 20.59
N ARG A 335 -56.96 61.41 21.09
CA ARG A 335 -58.40 61.67 20.94
C ARG A 335 -58.77 61.87 19.47
N ARG A 336 -57.97 62.64 18.71
CA ARG A 336 -58.19 62.89 17.28
C ARG A 336 -58.16 61.60 16.47
N ILE A 337 -57.16 60.75 16.68
CA ILE A 337 -57.00 59.45 16.00
C ILE A 337 -58.17 58.53 16.32
N LEU A 338 -58.58 58.45 17.60
CA LEU A 338 -59.72 57.63 17.99
C LEU A 338 -61.04 58.14 17.37
N ASP A 339 -61.22 59.45 17.25
CA ASP A 339 -62.40 60.06 16.63
C ASP A 339 -62.41 59.91 15.10
N GLU A 340 -61.24 59.90 14.45
CA GLU A 340 -61.06 59.64 13.01
C GLU A 340 -61.34 58.17 12.67
N ASP A 341 -60.74 57.24 13.41
CA ASP A 341 -60.77 55.82 13.08
C ASP A 341 -62.10 55.13 13.47
N HIS A 342 -62.84 55.70 14.43
CA HIS A 342 -64.06 55.09 14.96
C HIS A 342 -65.20 56.10 15.10
N TYR A 343 -66.32 55.88 14.42
CA TYR A 343 -67.51 56.72 14.60
C TYR A 343 -68.28 56.36 15.89
N GLY A 344 -68.68 57.37 16.69
CA GLY A 344 -69.39 57.16 17.96
C GLY A 344 -68.49 56.66 19.11
N LEU A 345 -68.98 55.72 19.91
CA LEU A 345 -68.23 55.05 21.00
C LEU A 345 -67.64 55.99 22.07
N ASP A 346 -68.30 57.11 22.38
CA ASP A 346 -67.78 58.15 23.29
C ASP A 346 -67.30 57.62 24.64
N LYS A 347 -68.04 56.67 25.21
CA LYS A 347 -67.69 56.04 26.49
C LYS A 347 -66.37 55.26 26.42
N ILE A 348 -66.12 54.57 25.31
CA ILE A 348 -64.92 53.74 25.10
C ILE A 348 -63.72 54.64 24.78
N LYS A 349 -63.88 55.59 23.86
CA LYS A 349 -62.84 56.56 23.53
C LYS A 349 -62.40 57.36 24.76
N ARG A 350 -63.35 57.82 25.58
CA ARG A 350 -63.04 58.49 26.84
C ARG A 350 -62.24 57.58 27.77
N ARG A 351 -62.59 56.30 27.88
CA ARG A 351 -61.86 55.34 28.73
C ARG A 351 -60.43 55.07 28.26
N ILE A 352 -60.21 55.04 26.94
CA ILE A 352 -58.87 54.90 26.35
C ILE A 352 -58.03 56.14 26.65
N VAL A 353 -58.59 57.34 26.46
CA VAL A 353 -57.88 58.59 26.77
C VAL A 353 -57.58 58.72 28.27
N GLU A 354 -58.50 58.31 29.15
CA GLU A 354 -58.27 58.21 30.61
C GLU A 354 -57.10 57.27 30.93
N PHE A 355 -57.05 56.10 30.28
CA PHE A 355 -55.96 55.15 30.46
C PHE A 355 -54.62 55.73 30.01
N LEU A 356 -54.58 56.35 28.84
CA LEU A 356 -53.39 57.03 28.32
C LEU A 356 -52.96 58.20 29.23
N ALA A 357 -53.90 58.91 29.85
CA ALA A 357 -53.59 59.96 30.81
C ALA A 357 -52.95 59.42 32.09
N VAL A 358 -53.42 58.27 32.59
CA VAL A 358 -52.79 57.57 33.73
C VAL A 358 -51.38 57.10 33.36
N ARG A 359 -51.20 56.50 32.19
CA ARG A 359 -49.87 56.10 31.67
C ARG A 359 -48.92 57.28 31.50
N LYS A 360 -49.43 58.44 31.07
CA LYS A 360 -48.65 59.68 30.95
C LYS A 360 -48.21 60.23 32.32
N LEU A 361 -49.05 60.13 33.34
CA LEU A 361 -48.77 60.62 34.69
C LEU A 361 -47.88 59.66 35.50
N ALA A 362 -48.00 58.35 35.27
CA ALA A 362 -47.24 57.32 35.96
C ALA A 362 -46.73 56.25 34.95
N PRO A 363 -45.62 56.51 34.24
CA PRO A 363 -45.09 55.63 33.20
C PRO A 363 -44.76 54.21 33.70
N GLU A 364 -44.16 54.12 34.89
CA GLU A 364 -43.77 52.85 35.54
C GLU A 364 -44.84 52.29 36.51
N GLY A 365 -46.01 52.96 36.60
CA GLY A 365 -47.10 52.54 37.49
C GLY A 365 -47.81 51.29 36.97
N LYS A 366 -48.40 50.49 37.89
CA LYS A 366 -49.31 49.40 37.50
C LYS A 366 -50.54 49.98 36.80
N ALA A 367 -50.53 49.95 35.47
CA ALA A 367 -51.63 50.44 34.65
C ALA A 367 -52.80 49.44 34.67
N PRO A 368 -54.06 49.91 34.83
CA PRO A 368 -55.22 49.03 34.81
C PRO A 368 -55.43 48.41 33.43
N ILE A 369 -55.62 47.09 33.36
CA ILE A 369 -55.80 46.39 32.08
C ILE A 369 -57.10 46.87 31.39
N LEU A 370 -56.99 47.36 30.16
CA LEU A 370 -58.16 47.64 29.31
C LEU A 370 -58.68 46.34 28.71
N CYS A 371 -59.89 45.95 29.09
CA CYS A 371 -60.58 44.78 28.52
C CYS A 371 -61.76 45.25 27.65
N PHE A 372 -61.67 45.04 26.34
CA PHE A 372 -62.75 45.33 25.40
C PHE A 372 -63.63 44.09 25.20
N VAL A 373 -64.88 44.16 25.66
CA VAL A 373 -65.86 43.06 25.57
C VAL A 373 -67.02 43.47 24.66
N GLY A 374 -67.42 42.57 23.75
CA GLY A 374 -68.60 42.77 22.90
C GLY A 374 -68.75 41.69 21.83
N PRO A 375 -69.83 41.70 21.02
CA PRO A 375 -70.05 40.77 19.90
C PRO A 375 -68.91 40.78 18.85
N PRO A 376 -68.77 39.76 18.00
CA PRO A 376 -67.86 39.82 16.86
C PRO A 376 -68.25 40.97 15.91
N GLY A 377 -67.25 41.61 15.27
CA GLY A 377 -67.47 42.69 14.31
C GLY A 377 -67.57 44.13 14.87
N VAL A 378 -67.51 44.32 16.19
CA VAL A 378 -67.66 45.64 16.84
C VAL A 378 -66.39 46.49 16.94
N GLY A 379 -65.35 46.18 16.15
CA GLY A 379 -64.14 47.03 16.05
C GLY A 379 -63.08 46.88 17.16
N LYS A 380 -63.03 45.75 17.89
CA LYS A 380 -62.02 45.53 18.96
C LYS A 380 -60.57 45.55 18.44
N THR A 381 -60.31 44.88 17.33
CA THR A 381 -58.96 44.83 16.71
C THR A 381 -58.57 46.18 16.13
N SER A 382 -59.52 46.90 15.50
CA SER A 382 -59.27 48.23 14.97
C SER A 382 -59.03 49.26 16.08
N LEU A 383 -59.68 49.13 17.25
CA LEU A 383 -59.35 49.95 18.43
C LEU A 383 -57.92 49.71 18.92
N GLY A 384 -57.45 48.46 18.90
CA GLY A 384 -56.05 48.13 19.23
C GLY A 384 -55.05 48.81 18.28
N GLN A 385 -55.35 48.82 16.97
CA GLN A 385 -54.53 49.52 15.97
C GLN A 385 -54.52 51.03 16.18
N SER A 386 -55.68 51.64 16.46
CA SER A 386 -55.76 53.09 16.75
C SER A 386 -55.01 53.46 18.04
N ILE A 387 -55.00 52.58 19.05
CA ILE A 387 -54.21 52.79 20.26
C ILE A 387 -52.71 52.71 19.95
N ALA A 388 -52.26 51.75 19.16
CA ALA A 388 -50.86 51.66 18.73
C ALA A 388 -50.45 52.93 17.96
N ARG A 389 -51.25 53.33 16.96
CA ARG A 389 -51.04 54.57 16.18
C ARG A 389 -51.02 55.83 17.05
N ALA A 390 -51.75 55.84 18.16
CA ALA A 390 -51.79 56.96 19.10
C ALA A 390 -50.60 56.99 20.08
N MET A 391 -49.81 55.92 20.17
CA MET A 391 -48.65 55.82 21.07
C MET A 391 -47.30 55.93 20.35
N GLY A 392 -47.29 56.00 19.01
CA GLY A 392 -46.07 56.00 18.19
C GLY A 392 -45.85 54.65 17.53
#